data_AF-A0AAN7MWY7-F1
#
_entry.id   AF-A0AAN7MWY7-F1
#
_cell.length_a   1.000
_cell.length_b   1.000
_cell.length_c   1.000
_cell.angle_alpha   90.00
_cell.angle_beta   90.00
_cell.angle_gamma   90.00
#
_symmetry.space_group_name_H-M   'P 1'
#
loop_
_entity.id
_entity.type
_entity.pdbx_description
1 polymer ?
#
loop_
_entity_poly.entity_id
_entity_poly.type
_entity_poly.pdbx_seq_one_letter_code
_entity_poly.pdbx_strand_id
1 'polypeptide(L)'
;MTYECRCHNHADSCHFDLSVWLASGKRSGGVCDNCKHNTEGHRCQRCKPGYYRDRGKPMSSTEVCKPCACQPMGSANATFSRSWRCHPKTGFCYCKPGVAGPNCDRCLMGYWGFGENGCRPCDCARDCDQHTGNCFNGYDNEPFFNVPIGGRIPDLVQTPTNESEEEWKWNDHEQGFSALRHPEKCVCKEKVLGSVTDFCQMKYAYVIKARILSAHDKGTHAEVVVKVKKVLKSGKVKIARSNRSIYPESWTNRGCTCPILNPGTDYLIAGQEDSRTSKLLVNMNSLVKPWKAHLGKQVSDILRTGCK
;
A
#
# COMPACT_ATOMS: atom_id res chain seq x y z
N MET A 1 16.04 46.71 -8.10
CA MET A 1 15.97 45.67 -7.04
C MET A 1 16.38 44.35 -7.65
N THR A 2 17.54 43.83 -7.27
CA THR A 2 17.96 42.46 -7.55
C THR A 2 17.39 41.57 -6.45
N TYR A 3 16.54 40.61 -6.81
CA TYR A 3 16.00 39.65 -5.86
C TYR A 3 16.96 38.46 -5.77
N GLU A 4 17.34 38.10 -4.55
CA GLU A 4 18.19 36.94 -4.30
C GLU A 4 17.44 35.63 -4.60
N CYS A 5 18.12 34.68 -5.23
CA CYS A 5 17.53 33.38 -5.55
C CYS A 5 17.41 32.51 -4.30
N ARG A 6 16.26 31.85 -4.16
CA ARG A 6 16.03 30.91 -3.05
C ARG A 6 16.43 29.49 -3.46
N CYS A 7 17.68 29.12 -3.20
CA CYS A 7 18.24 27.79 -3.52
C CYS A 7 18.37 26.85 -2.32
N HIS A 8 17.75 27.19 -1.19
CA HIS A 8 17.80 26.40 0.05
C HIS A 8 19.24 26.03 0.49
N ASN A 9 20.23 26.89 0.25
CA ASN A 9 21.64 26.62 0.56
C ASN A 9 22.24 25.39 -0.18
N HIS A 10 21.72 25.08 -1.38
CA HIS A 10 22.22 24.01 -2.24
C HIS A 10 22.83 24.50 -3.55
N ALA A 11 22.88 25.80 -3.81
CA ALA A 11 23.55 26.36 -4.96
C ALA A 11 24.16 27.71 -4.58
N ASP A 12 25.31 28.01 -5.17
CA ASP A 12 26.03 29.28 -4.93
C ASP A 12 25.70 30.32 -6.02
N SER A 13 25.06 29.91 -7.11
CA SER A 13 24.71 30.76 -8.23
C SER A 13 23.32 30.44 -8.78
N CYS A 14 22.75 31.40 -9.50
CA CYS A 14 21.49 31.26 -10.20
C CYS A 14 21.43 32.19 -11.41
N HIS A 15 20.53 31.87 -12.35
CA HIS A 15 20.20 32.74 -13.47
C HIS A 15 18.70 33.03 -13.53
N PHE A 16 18.34 34.05 -14.32
CA PHE A 16 16.94 34.36 -14.60
C PHE A 16 16.47 33.56 -15.82
N ASP A 17 15.31 32.91 -15.68
CA ASP A 17 14.62 32.23 -16.77
C ASP A 17 13.23 32.86 -16.97
N LEU A 18 12.98 33.35 -18.18
CA LEU A 18 11.75 34.03 -18.55
C LEU A 18 10.53 33.09 -18.50
N SER A 19 10.70 31.81 -18.86
CA SER A 19 9.61 30.81 -18.84
C SER A 19 9.17 30.53 -17.41
N VAL A 20 10.13 30.37 -16.48
CA VAL A 20 9.85 30.21 -15.05
C VAL A 20 9.15 31.44 -14.49
N TRP A 21 9.59 32.64 -14.89
CA TRP A 21 8.94 33.89 -14.46
C TRP A 21 7.49 33.98 -14.92
N LEU A 22 7.21 33.68 -16.19
CA LEU A 22 5.85 33.66 -16.73
C LEU A 22 4.97 32.63 -16.00
N ALA A 23 5.49 31.41 -15.80
CA ALA A 23 4.77 30.33 -15.10
C ALA A 23 4.45 30.67 -13.62
N SER A 24 5.28 31.50 -12.99
CA SER A 24 5.05 31.96 -11.60
C SER A 24 4.00 33.07 -11.47
N GLY A 25 3.33 33.46 -12.55
CA GLY A 25 2.44 34.62 -12.57
C GLY A 25 3.19 35.94 -12.42
N LYS A 26 4.38 36.03 -13.05
CA LYS A 26 5.27 37.21 -13.03
C LYS A 26 5.84 37.54 -11.65
N ARG A 27 5.99 36.55 -10.77
CA ARG A 27 6.45 36.71 -9.38
C ARG A 27 7.92 36.34 -9.15
N SER A 28 8.42 35.31 -9.81
CA SER A 28 9.78 34.78 -9.59
C SER A 28 10.29 34.01 -10.81
N GLY A 29 11.46 34.39 -11.34
CA GLY A 29 12.11 33.73 -12.48
C GLY A 29 13.47 33.10 -12.17
N GLY A 30 13.91 33.09 -10.92
CA GLY A 30 15.23 32.57 -10.55
C GLY A 30 15.31 31.05 -10.65
N VAL A 31 16.36 30.56 -11.30
CA VAL A 31 16.71 29.15 -11.43
C VAL A 31 18.12 28.94 -10.88
N CYS A 32 18.23 28.07 -9.88
CA CYS A 32 19.50 27.73 -9.24
C CYS A 32 20.38 26.88 -10.16
N ASP A 33 21.67 27.21 -10.23
CA ASP A 33 22.63 26.47 -11.03
C ASP A 33 23.35 25.42 -10.19
N ASN A 34 23.64 24.27 -10.81
CA ASN A 34 24.51 23.23 -10.23
C ASN A 34 24.12 22.81 -8.79
N CYS A 35 22.84 22.46 -8.58
CA CYS A 35 22.36 21.99 -7.29
C CYS A 35 23.26 20.90 -6.66
N LYS A 36 23.79 21.22 -5.47
CA LYS A 36 24.63 20.41 -4.60
C LYS A 36 23.78 19.50 -3.69
N HIS A 37 24.43 18.74 -2.82
CA HIS A 37 23.77 17.94 -1.77
C HIS A 37 22.71 16.95 -2.29
N ASN A 38 22.93 16.42 -3.50
CA ASN A 38 22.00 15.52 -4.20
C ASN A 38 20.59 16.09 -4.39
N THR A 39 20.48 17.41 -4.48
CA THR A 39 19.22 18.11 -4.77
C THR A 39 19.10 18.46 -6.26
N GLU A 40 17.87 18.70 -6.71
CA GLU A 40 17.53 19.12 -8.06
C GLU A 40 16.27 19.99 -8.07
N GLY A 41 15.91 20.49 -9.25
CA GLY A 41 14.80 21.42 -9.46
C GLY A 41 15.26 22.88 -9.46
N HIS A 42 14.40 23.77 -9.95
CA HIS A 42 14.73 25.18 -10.16
C HIS A 42 15.11 25.95 -8.87
N ARG A 43 14.78 25.42 -7.69
CA ARG A 43 15.16 25.94 -6.37
C ARG A 43 16.00 24.94 -5.56
N CYS A 44 16.50 23.88 -6.19
CA CYS A 44 17.13 22.75 -5.49
C CYS A 44 16.21 22.16 -4.39
N GLN A 45 14.90 22.13 -4.65
CA GLN A 45 13.87 21.84 -3.64
C GLN A 45 13.54 20.35 -3.48
N ARG A 46 14.08 19.48 -4.34
CA ARG A 46 13.76 18.05 -4.39
C ARG A 46 15.05 17.24 -4.53
N CYS A 47 15.01 15.96 -4.21
CA CYS A 47 16.18 15.08 -4.31
C CYS A 47 16.31 14.50 -5.71
N LYS A 48 17.55 14.34 -6.17
CA LYS A 48 17.89 13.65 -7.43
C LYS A 48 17.36 12.21 -7.40
N PRO A 49 17.07 11.60 -8.57
CA PRO A 49 16.74 10.19 -8.65
C PRO A 49 17.80 9.31 -7.99
N GLY A 50 17.35 8.31 -7.21
CA GLY A 50 18.24 7.50 -6.37
C GLY A 50 18.44 8.06 -4.96
N TYR A 51 17.82 9.21 -4.64
CA TYR A 51 17.77 9.78 -3.31
C TYR A 51 16.33 10.11 -2.90
N TYR A 52 16.08 10.17 -1.60
CA TYR A 52 14.79 10.55 -1.01
C TYR A 52 14.97 11.57 0.12
N ARG A 53 13.90 12.33 0.38
CA ARG A 53 13.89 13.42 1.37
C ARG A 53 13.92 12.87 2.81
N ASP A 54 14.94 13.23 3.58
CA ASP A 54 15.02 12.90 5.02
C ASP A 54 14.26 13.89 5.91
N ARG A 55 13.00 13.61 6.20
CA ARG A 55 12.12 14.53 6.96
C ARG A 55 12.64 14.91 8.36
N GLY A 56 13.59 14.17 8.94
CA GLY A 56 14.23 14.54 10.20
C GLY A 56 15.22 15.72 10.08
N LYS A 57 15.59 16.13 8.86
CA LYS A 57 16.53 17.22 8.59
C LYS A 57 15.82 18.42 7.94
N PRO A 58 16.23 19.66 8.23
CA PRO A 58 15.71 20.84 7.54
C PRO A 58 16.08 20.83 6.06
N MET A 59 15.32 21.56 5.22
CA MET A 59 15.56 21.56 3.77
C MET A 59 16.97 22.06 3.45
N SER A 60 17.51 23.02 4.20
CA SER A 60 18.85 23.59 3.99
C SER A 60 20.03 22.69 4.40
N SER A 61 19.75 21.51 4.96
CA SER A 61 20.79 20.58 5.42
C SER A 61 21.55 19.98 4.24
N THR A 62 22.86 19.81 4.36
CA THR A 62 23.66 19.12 3.33
C THR A 62 23.32 17.62 3.22
N GLU A 63 22.68 17.07 4.25
CA GLU A 63 22.22 15.66 4.32
C GLU A 63 20.72 15.50 4.06
N VAL A 64 20.07 16.51 3.46
CA VAL A 64 18.62 16.53 3.23
C VAL A 64 18.12 15.37 2.35
N CYS A 65 18.99 14.85 1.49
CA CYS A 65 18.73 13.78 0.53
C CYS A 65 19.52 12.52 0.89
N LYS A 66 18.81 11.49 1.37
CA LYS A 66 19.37 10.18 1.70
C LYS A 66 19.36 9.26 0.47
N PRO A 67 20.42 8.45 0.24
CA PRO A 67 20.45 7.51 -0.86
C PRO A 67 19.40 6.41 -0.64
N CYS A 68 18.79 5.95 -1.73
CA CYS A 68 17.93 4.79 -1.74
C CYS A 68 18.74 3.51 -1.42
N ALA A 69 18.11 2.49 -0.82
CA ALA A 69 18.74 1.22 -0.42
C ALA A 69 18.00 -0.04 -0.96
N CYS A 70 17.50 0.03 -2.19
CA CYS A 70 16.70 -0.98 -2.89
C CYS A 70 17.45 -2.22 -3.40
N GLN A 71 17.39 -3.36 -2.71
CA GLN A 71 18.04 -4.59 -3.14
C GLN A 71 17.78 -4.93 -4.63
N PRO A 72 18.81 -5.09 -5.47
CA PRO A 72 18.64 -5.12 -6.93
C PRO A 72 17.94 -6.40 -7.38
N MET A 73 18.21 -7.52 -6.70
CA MET A 73 17.56 -8.80 -6.99
C MET A 73 16.05 -8.75 -6.75
N GLY A 74 15.61 -8.05 -5.70
CA GLY A 74 14.21 -7.96 -5.31
C GLY A 74 13.46 -6.76 -5.89
N SER A 75 14.14 -5.82 -6.55
CA SER A 75 13.54 -4.59 -7.07
C SER A 75 13.15 -4.69 -8.55
N ALA A 76 11.92 -4.32 -8.90
CA ALA A 76 11.33 -4.51 -10.22
C ALA A 76 11.97 -3.65 -11.32
N ASN A 77 12.51 -2.48 -10.99
CA ASN A 77 12.99 -1.47 -11.97
C ASN A 77 14.50 -1.54 -12.26
N ALA A 78 15.13 -2.72 -12.13
CA ALA A 78 16.58 -2.86 -12.33
C ALA A 78 17.04 -2.82 -13.81
N THR A 79 16.15 -3.01 -14.79
CA THR A 79 16.53 -3.37 -16.16
C THR A 79 16.46 -2.25 -17.20
N PHE A 80 15.77 -1.13 -16.93
CA PHE A 80 15.65 -0.03 -17.91
C PHE A 80 16.15 1.30 -17.32
N SER A 81 17.43 1.57 -17.56
CA SER A 81 18.10 2.86 -17.34
C SER A 81 18.24 3.33 -15.88
N ARG A 82 19.40 3.02 -15.27
CA ARG A 82 19.99 3.66 -14.07
C ARG A 82 18.98 4.13 -13.03
N SER A 83 18.36 3.19 -12.32
CA SER A 83 17.32 3.57 -11.37
C SER A 83 17.09 2.54 -10.30
N TRP A 84 18.03 2.51 -9.36
CA TRP A 84 17.75 2.24 -7.95
C TRP A 84 16.87 3.36 -7.35
N ARG A 85 15.77 3.72 -8.05
CA ARG A 85 14.86 4.79 -7.63
C ARG A 85 13.90 4.18 -6.63
N CYS A 86 14.04 4.68 -5.41
CA CYS A 86 13.01 4.57 -4.40
C CYS A 86 12.05 5.76 -4.52
N HIS A 87 10.93 5.64 -3.83
CA HIS A 87 9.96 6.70 -3.73
C HIS A 87 10.59 7.96 -3.07
N PRO A 88 10.55 9.13 -3.72
CA PRO A 88 11.36 10.31 -3.37
C PRO A 88 10.99 10.93 -2.01
N LYS A 89 9.83 10.59 -1.44
CA LYS A 89 9.38 11.07 -0.13
C LYS A 89 9.57 10.07 1.01
N THR A 90 9.59 8.76 0.71
CA THR A 90 9.56 7.71 1.76
C THR A 90 10.79 6.82 1.74
N GLY A 91 11.55 6.79 0.65
CA GLY A 91 12.69 5.89 0.51
C GLY A 91 12.32 4.46 0.13
N PHE A 92 11.03 4.15 -0.10
CA PHE A 92 10.58 2.78 -0.36
C PHE A 92 10.80 2.35 -1.79
N CYS A 93 11.25 1.12 -1.95
CA CYS A 93 11.62 0.53 -3.21
C CYS A 93 10.45 -0.19 -3.88
N TYR A 94 10.53 -0.32 -5.20
CA TYR A 94 9.51 -1.01 -5.99
C TYR A 94 9.87 -2.49 -6.10
N CYS A 95 9.16 -3.36 -5.37
CA CYS A 95 9.53 -4.76 -5.25
C CYS A 95 8.92 -5.64 -6.34
N LYS A 96 9.64 -6.71 -6.70
CA LYS A 96 9.20 -7.80 -7.57
C LYS A 96 8.07 -8.61 -6.91
N PRO A 97 7.34 -9.43 -7.68
CA PRO A 97 6.29 -10.30 -7.12
C PRO A 97 6.79 -11.17 -5.97
N GLY A 98 5.99 -11.23 -4.89
CA GLY A 98 6.32 -12.03 -3.70
C GLY A 98 7.45 -11.47 -2.83
N VAL A 99 8.03 -10.31 -3.16
CA VAL A 99 9.09 -9.64 -2.38
C VAL A 99 8.49 -8.51 -1.54
N ALA A 100 9.03 -8.32 -0.35
CA ALA A 100 8.58 -7.34 0.64
C ALA A 100 9.75 -6.59 1.30
N GLY A 101 9.40 -5.63 2.16
CA GLY A 101 10.34 -4.76 2.87
C GLY A 101 10.53 -3.41 2.17
N PRO A 102 10.97 -2.36 2.90
CA PRO A 102 11.20 -1.04 2.33
C PRO A 102 12.30 -1.05 1.26
N ASN A 103 13.19 -2.04 1.35
CA ASN A 103 14.35 -2.24 0.49
C ASN A 103 14.21 -3.44 -0.47
N CYS A 104 13.06 -4.12 -0.50
CA CYS A 104 12.83 -5.32 -1.33
C CYS A 104 13.85 -6.45 -1.06
N ASP A 105 14.14 -6.70 0.21
CA ASP A 105 15.25 -7.53 0.69
C ASP A 105 14.82 -8.89 1.24
N ARG A 106 13.51 -9.18 1.28
CA ARG A 106 12.97 -10.44 1.80
C ARG A 106 11.70 -10.87 1.09
N CYS A 107 11.31 -12.14 1.25
CA CYS A 107 10.02 -12.58 0.74
C CYS A 107 8.87 -12.03 1.59
N LEU A 108 7.72 -11.86 0.94
CA LEU A 108 6.45 -11.64 1.60
C LEU A 108 6.06 -12.90 2.39
N MET A 109 5.32 -12.76 3.48
CA MET A 109 4.74 -13.92 4.18
C MET A 109 3.93 -14.78 3.21
N GLY A 110 4.06 -16.10 3.30
CA GLY A 110 3.49 -17.04 2.34
C GLY A 110 4.25 -17.16 1.03
N TYR A 111 5.48 -16.62 0.94
CA TYR A 111 6.38 -16.77 -0.19
C TYR A 111 7.79 -17.19 0.26
N TRP A 112 8.52 -17.88 -0.61
CA TRP A 112 9.86 -18.39 -0.35
C TRP A 112 10.75 -18.34 -1.59
N GLY A 113 12.05 -18.55 -1.38
CA GLY A 113 13.03 -18.68 -2.46
C GLY A 113 13.30 -17.34 -3.16
N PHE A 114 13.77 -16.35 -2.40
CA PHE A 114 14.16 -15.04 -2.92
C PHE A 114 15.19 -15.17 -4.06
N GLY A 115 14.87 -14.61 -5.23
CA GLY A 115 15.74 -14.67 -6.39
C GLY A 115 15.44 -13.59 -7.43
N GLU A 116 16.02 -13.73 -8.62
CA GLU A 116 15.91 -12.74 -9.71
C GLU A 116 14.47 -12.52 -10.20
N ASN A 117 13.59 -13.50 -10.03
CA ASN A 117 12.18 -13.40 -10.42
C ASN A 117 11.26 -13.02 -9.24
N GLY A 118 11.84 -12.59 -8.11
CA GLY A 118 11.12 -12.35 -6.86
C GLY A 118 11.06 -13.60 -5.99
N CYS A 119 9.91 -13.84 -5.34
CA CYS A 119 9.70 -15.03 -4.52
C CYS A 119 8.54 -15.88 -5.04
N ARG A 120 8.58 -17.18 -4.76
CA ARG A 120 7.56 -18.17 -5.14
C ARG A 120 6.55 -18.35 -4.02
N PRO A 121 5.25 -18.53 -4.31
CA PRO A 121 4.27 -18.80 -3.27
C PRO A 121 4.57 -20.14 -2.58
N CYS A 122 4.33 -20.20 -1.27
CA CYS A 122 4.38 -21.45 -0.50
C CYS A 122 3.27 -22.41 -0.96
N ASP A 123 3.59 -23.69 -1.11
CA ASP A 123 2.59 -24.74 -1.31
C ASP A 123 2.12 -25.33 0.04
N CYS A 124 1.65 -24.44 0.92
CA CYS A 124 1.30 -24.78 2.30
C CYS A 124 -0.11 -24.31 2.67
N ALA A 125 -0.72 -24.99 3.64
CA ALA A 125 -2.03 -24.60 4.15
C ALA A 125 -2.02 -23.26 4.89
N ARG A 126 -0.88 -22.89 5.50
CA ARG A 126 -0.68 -21.63 6.23
C ARG A 126 0.49 -20.85 5.63
N ASP A 127 1.66 -20.99 6.23
CA ASP A 127 2.88 -20.26 5.89
C ASP A 127 4.06 -21.23 5.78
N CYS A 128 5.14 -20.78 5.18
CA CYS A 128 6.36 -21.56 5.03
C CYS A 128 7.59 -20.72 5.34
N ASP A 129 8.68 -21.41 5.63
CA ASP A 129 9.98 -20.78 5.79
C ASP A 129 10.41 -20.10 4.49
N GLN A 130 10.80 -18.81 4.58
CA GLN A 130 11.09 -17.95 3.44
C GLN A 130 12.33 -18.38 2.63
N HIS A 131 13.21 -19.23 3.19
CA HIS A 131 14.43 -19.68 2.52
C HIS A 131 14.28 -21.08 1.94
N THR A 132 13.68 -21.99 2.71
CA THR A 132 13.58 -23.42 2.38
C THR A 132 12.26 -23.79 1.73
N GLY A 133 11.20 -23.00 1.92
CA GLY A 133 9.85 -23.33 1.49
C GLY A 133 9.15 -24.39 2.35
N ASN A 134 9.80 -24.84 3.43
CA ASN A 134 9.25 -25.84 4.32
C ASN A 134 8.04 -25.29 5.07
N CYS A 135 6.92 -26.03 5.03
CA CYS A 135 5.73 -25.62 5.75
C CYS A 135 6.00 -25.64 7.27
N PHE A 136 5.56 -24.60 7.96
CA PHE A 136 5.48 -24.66 9.41
C PHE A 136 4.39 -25.66 9.79
N ASN A 137 4.78 -26.81 10.35
CA ASN A 137 3.84 -27.81 10.84
C ASN A 137 3.00 -27.18 11.95
N GLY A 138 1.67 -27.29 11.85
CA GLY A 138 0.72 -26.69 12.78
C GLY A 138 0.64 -27.35 14.16
N TYR A 139 1.71 -28.01 14.61
CA TYR A 139 1.80 -28.67 15.91
C TYR A 139 3.12 -28.28 16.55
N ASP A 140 3.13 -27.13 17.21
CA ASP A 140 3.83 -26.96 18.48
C ASP A 140 3.02 -25.99 19.32
N ASN A 141 2.58 -26.49 20.49
CA ASN A 141 2.07 -25.67 21.57
C ASN A 141 3.26 -24.91 22.19
N GLU A 142 2.99 -23.65 22.55
CA GLU A 142 3.70 -22.80 23.53
C GLU A 142 5.02 -22.10 23.13
N PRO A 143 5.36 -20.94 23.73
CA PRO A 143 4.53 -19.81 24.15
C PRO A 143 4.88 -18.53 23.37
N PHE A 144 3.96 -17.57 23.40
CA PHE A 144 4.25 -16.17 23.08
C PHE A 144 5.37 -15.65 23.99
N PHE A 145 6.43 -15.09 23.41
CA PHE A 145 7.37 -14.26 24.15
C PHE A 145 6.59 -13.17 24.89
N ASN A 146 6.62 -13.24 26.21
CA ASN A 146 6.16 -12.18 27.10
C ASN A 146 6.89 -10.89 26.74
N VAL A 147 6.24 -9.97 26.04
CA VAL A 147 6.68 -8.58 25.98
C VAL A 147 6.21 -7.93 27.29
N PRO A 148 7.12 -7.45 28.16
CA PRO A 148 6.74 -6.82 29.41
C PRO A 148 5.90 -5.55 29.16
N ILE A 149 4.76 -5.49 29.82
CA ILE A 149 3.94 -4.28 29.95
C ILE A 149 4.70 -3.33 30.87
N GLY A 150 5.30 -2.26 30.32
CA GLY A 150 5.94 -1.22 31.12
C GLY A 150 7.07 -0.46 30.43
N GLY A 151 6.76 0.27 29.35
CA GLY A 151 7.70 1.22 28.74
C GLY A 151 6.96 2.38 28.09
N ARG A 152 7.23 3.61 28.53
CA ARG A 152 6.63 4.85 28.00
C ARG A 152 6.97 5.03 26.53
N ILE A 153 5.96 5.21 25.68
CA ILE A 153 6.13 5.76 24.33
C ILE A 153 6.30 7.28 24.50
N PRO A 154 7.37 7.91 23.97
CA PRO A 154 7.46 9.36 23.96
C PRO A 154 6.43 9.96 23.00
N ASP A 155 5.61 10.86 23.52
CA ASP A 155 4.75 11.76 22.74
C ASP A 155 5.61 12.59 21.78
N LEU A 156 5.27 12.58 20.48
CA LEU A 156 5.71 13.62 19.56
C LEU A 156 4.53 14.16 18.73
N VAL A 157 3.93 15.20 19.32
CA VAL A 157 3.62 16.52 18.76
C VAL A 157 2.59 16.60 17.61
N GLN A 158 1.49 17.25 17.96
CA GLN A 158 0.44 17.77 17.10
C GLN A 158 0.88 19.01 16.29
N THR A 159 0.05 19.30 15.28
CA THR A 159 -0.23 20.60 14.60
C THR A 159 0.41 20.81 13.21
N PRO A 160 -0.13 21.71 12.37
CA PRO A 160 -1.53 21.77 11.90
C PRO A 160 -1.62 21.83 10.36
N THR A 161 -2.86 21.78 9.88
CA THR A 161 -3.33 21.84 8.49
C THR A 161 -2.99 23.14 7.75
N ASN A 162 -2.49 23.04 6.52
CA ASN A 162 -3.14 23.49 5.27
C ASN A 162 -2.12 23.53 4.13
N GLU A 163 -2.56 23.09 2.95
CA GLU A 163 -2.37 23.74 1.64
C GLU A 163 -2.44 22.70 0.51
N SER A 164 -3.26 23.07 -0.46
CA SER A 164 -3.62 22.39 -1.70
C SER A 164 -2.44 22.23 -2.64
N GLU A 165 -2.23 21.02 -3.18
CA GLU A 165 -1.39 20.82 -4.37
C GLU A 165 -2.09 19.89 -5.36
N GLU A 166 -2.09 20.35 -6.60
CA GLU A 166 -2.79 19.86 -7.78
C GLU A 166 -2.19 18.57 -8.38
N GLU A 167 -3.06 17.84 -9.08
CA GLU A 167 -2.85 16.54 -9.72
C GLU A 167 -1.75 16.54 -10.80
N TRP A 168 -0.87 15.54 -10.76
CA TRP A 168 -0.07 15.12 -11.92
C TRP A 168 -0.56 13.75 -12.37
N LYS A 169 -1.12 13.68 -13.58
CA LYS A 169 -1.55 12.43 -14.25
C LYS A 169 -0.35 11.72 -14.87
N TRP A 170 -0.19 10.43 -14.59
CA TRP A 170 0.59 9.51 -15.43
C TRP A 170 -0.13 8.18 -15.58
N ASN A 171 -0.16 7.71 -16.84
CA ASN A 171 -0.47 6.34 -17.25
C ASN A 171 0.58 5.40 -16.66
N ASP A 172 0.18 4.37 -15.93
CA ASP A 172 1.06 3.23 -15.68
C ASP A 172 0.23 1.96 -15.45
N HIS A 173 0.36 1.03 -16.39
CA HIS A 173 -0.13 -0.34 -16.26
C HIS A 173 0.87 -1.08 -15.35
N GLU A 174 0.33 -1.78 -14.35
CA GLU A 174 0.99 -2.80 -13.52
C GLU A 174 1.84 -2.30 -12.34
N GLN A 175 1.24 -2.24 -11.15
CA GLN A 175 1.95 -2.45 -9.88
C GLN A 175 0.97 -2.84 -8.74
N GLY A 176 1.39 -3.76 -7.88
CA GLY A 176 0.58 -4.30 -6.78
C GLY A 176 0.33 -3.34 -5.61
N PHE A 177 -0.67 -3.69 -4.81
CA PHE A 177 -1.45 -2.86 -3.87
C PHE A 177 -0.79 -1.72 -3.07
N SER A 178 -1.62 -0.68 -2.94
CA SER A 178 -1.41 0.67 -2.41
C SER A 178 -1.73 0.85 -0.90
N ALA A 179 -1.59 -0.17 -0.06
CA ALA A 179 -1.70 0.00 1.40
C ALA A 179 -0.38 0.41 2.09
N LEU A 180 0.75 0.28 1.40
CA LEU A 180 2.09 0.58 1.94
C LEU A 180 2.72 1.88 1.42
N ARG A 181 2.07 2.60 0.49
CA ARG A 181 2.62 3.85 -0.06
C ARG A 181 2.40 5.06 0.86
N HIS A 182 1.47 5.00 1.81
CA HIS A 182 1.26 6.03 2.84
C HIS A 182 0.69 5.45 4.15
N PRO A 183 1.51 4.75 4.98
CA PRO A 183 1.05 4.29 6.29
C PRO A 183 0.55 5.45 7.19
N GLU A 184 1.02 6.68 6.94
CA GLU A 184 0.65 7.88 7.70
C GLU A 184 -0.61 8.61 7.17
N LYS A 185 -1.20 8.21 6.02
CA LYS A 185 -2.38 8.89 5.43
C LYS A 185 -3.57 8.00 5.09
N CYS A 186 -3.39 6.68 4.97
CA CYS A 186 -4.50 5.75 4.77
C CYS A 186 -4.80 5.04 6.10
N VAL A 187 -5.68 5.60 6.93
CA VAL A 187 -6.17 4.89 8.13
C VAL A 187 -7.39 4.07 7.74
N CYS A 188 -7.18 2.76 7.56
CA CYS A 188 -8.27 1.86 7.24
C CYS A 188 -9.08 1.52 8.49
N LYS A 189 -10.24 2.14 8.66
CA LYS A 189 -11.17 1.78 9.73
C LYS A 189 -11.98 0.57 9.31
N GLU A 190 -11.44 -0.61 9.60
CA GLU A 190 -12.12 -1.86 9.30
C GLU A 190 -13.46 -1.97 10.03
N LYS A 191 -14.49 -2.47 9.33
CA LYS A 191 -15.77 -2.77 9.95
C LYS A 191 -15.58 -3.89 10.97
N VAL A 192 -16.01 -3.65 12.21
CA VAL A 192 -16.06 -4.69 13.26
C VAL A 192 -17.33 -5.51 13.05
N LEU A 193 -17.27 -6.81 13.34
CA LEU A 193 -18.49 -7.61 13.41
C LEU A 193 -19.30 -7.12 14.62
N GLY A 194 -20.40 -6.39 14.34
CA GLY A 194 -21.32 -5.87 15.35
C GLY A 194 -22.33 -6.91 15.84
N SER A 195 -23.44 -6.44 16.41
CA SER A 195 -24.55 -7.30 16.81
C SER A 195 -25.18 -8.00 15.60
N VAL A 196 -26.01 -9.01 15.86
CA VAL A 196 -26.80 -9.68 14.82
C VAL A 196 -27.62 -8.66 14.02
N THR A 197 -28.27 -7.72 14.72
CA THR A 197 -29.06 -6.64 14.14
C THR A 197 -28.23 -5.76 13.22
N ASP A 198 -27.03 -5.35 13.66
CA ASP A 198 -26.13 -4.51 12.86
C ASP A 198 -25.69 -5.24 11.58
N PHE A 199 -25.34 -6.52 11.70
CA PHE A 199 -24.94 -7.32 10.54
C PHE A 199 -26.07 -7.42 9.51
N CYS A 200 -27.30 -7.61 9.96
CA CYS A 200 -28.47 -7.74 9.08
C CYS A 200 -28.86 -6.41 8.43
N GLN A 201 -28.74 -5.29 9.15
CA GLN A 201 -28.98 -3.95 8.60
C GLN A 201 -28.04 -3.59 7.45
N MET A 202 -26.81 -4.12 7.45
CA MET A 202 -25.85 -3.89 6.36
C MET A 202 -26.25 -4.53 5.03
N LYS A 203 -27.21 -5.46 5.03
CA LYS A 203 -27.78 -6.10 3.83
C LYS A 203 -26.70 -6.55 2.83
N TYR A 204 -25.67 -7.24 3.31
CA TYR A 204 -24.60 -7.76 2.44
C TYR A 204 -25.18 -8.63 1.32
N ALA A 205 -24.83 -8.32 0.08
CA ALA A 205 -25.30 -9.06 -1.09
C ALA A 205 -24.67 -10.45 -1.15
N TYR A 206 -23.38 -10.55 -0.80
CA TYR A 206 -22.64 -11.81 -0.75
C TYR A 206 -21.83 -11.95 0.54
N VAL A 207 -21.56 -13.20 0.92
CA VAL A 207 -20.68 -13.56 2.03
C VAL A 207 -19.89 -14.81 1.65
N ILE A 208 -18.56 -14.73 1.68
CA ILE A 208 -17.67 -15.82 1.24
C ILE A 208 -16.46 -16.00 2.17
N LYS A 209 -15.91 -17.22 2.17
CA LYS A 209 -14.53 -17.49 2.57
C LYS A 209 -13.67 -17.50 1.31
N ALA A 210 -12.67 -16.64 1.24
CA ALA A 210 -11.75 -16.63 0.10
C ALA A 210 -10.30 -16.44 0.55
N ARG A 211 -9.37 -17.07 -0.16
CA ARG A 211 -7.94 -16.81 -0.02
C ARG A 211 -7.54 -15.74 -1.03
N ILE A 212 -6.85 -14.70 -0.59
CA ILE A 212 -6.30 -13.69 -1.49
C ILE A 212 -5.12 -14.30 -2.24
N LEU A 213 -5.18 -14.34 -3.57
CA LEU A 213 -4.10 -14.85 -4.40
C LEU A 213 -3.16 -13.72 -4.79
N SER A 214 -3.73 -12.64 -5.33
CA SER A 214 -2.98 -11.46 -5.75
C SER A 214 -3.83 -10.21 -5.62
N ALA A 215 -3.16 -9.07 -5.56
CA ALA A 215 -3.79 -7.77 -5.41
C ALA A 215 -3.05 -6.78 -6.33
N HIS A 216 -3.70 -6.36 -7.40
CA HIS A 216 -3.13 -5.51 -8.45
C HIS A 216 -3.78 -4.13 -8.43
N ASP A 217 -2.96 -3.08 -8.50
CA ASP A 217 -3.43 -1.75 -8.86
C ASP A 217 -3.38 -1.63 -10.39
N LYS A 218 -4.53 -1.40 -11.02
CA LYS A 218 -4.66 -1.20 -12.47
C LYS A 218 -4.67 0.30 -12.83
N GLY A 219 -4.32 1.17 -11.88
CA GLY A 219 -4.32 2.62 -12.03
C GLY A 219 -5.72 3.24 -11.91
N THR A 220 -6.68 2.78 -12.72
CA THR A 220 -8.08 3.27 -12.66
C THR A 220 -8.89 2.63 -11.54
N HIS A 221 -8.52 1.42 -11.14
CA HIS A 221 -9.17 0.67 -10.09
C HIS A 221 -8.21 -0.40 -9.56
N ALA A 222 -8.50 -0.88 -8.35
CA ALA A 222 -7.81 -2.03 -7.82
C ALA A 222 -8.59 -3.31 -8.12
N GLU A 223 -7.85 -4.36 -8.44
CA GLU A 223 -8.40 -5.69 -8.69
C GLU A 223 -7.67 -6.70 -7.82
N VAL A 224 -8.44 -7.43 -7.02
CA VAL A 224 -7.91 -8.47 -6.13
C VAL A 224 -8.42 -9.81 -6.60
N VAL A 225 -7.50 -10.71 -6.95
CA VAL A 225 -7.84 -12.07 -7.36
C VAL A 225 -7.89 -12.94 -6.12
N VAL A 226 -9.01 -13.66 -5.94
CA VAL A 226 -9.24 -14.53 -4.79
C VAL A 226 -9.64 -15.93 -5.21
N LYS A 227 -9.27 -16.93 -4.42
CA LYS A 227 -9.77 -18.30 -4.52
C LYS A 227 -10.93 -18.48 -3.56
N VAL A 228 -12.15 -18.60 -4.08
CA VAL A 228 -13.36 -18.80 -3.26
C VAL A 228 -13.36 -20.23 -2.70
N LYS A 229 -13.17 -20.36 -1.38
CA LYS A 229 -13.17 -21.65 -0.68
C LYS A 229 -14.53 -22.06 -0.17
N LYS A 230 -15.38 -21.10 0.24
CA LYS A 230 -16.75 -21.35 0.73
C LYS A 230 -17.66 -20.18 0.35
N VAL A 231 -18.89 -20.47 -0.04
CA VAL A 231 -19.94 -19.48 -0.25
C VAL A 231 -20.95 -19.62 0.89
N LEU A 232 -21.14 -18.56 1.68
CA LEU A 232 -22.10 -18.51 2.79
C LEU A 232 -23.40 -17.82 2.38
N LYS A 233 -23.31 -16.82 1.50
CA LYS A 233 -24.43 -16.14 0.85
C LYS A 233 -24.01 -15.71 -0.55
N SER A 234 -24.91 -15.87 -1.51
CA SER A 234 -24.76 -15.35 -2.88
C SER A 234 -25.98 -14.51 -3.20
N GLY A 235 -25.76 -13.32 -3.78
CA GLY A 235 -26.83 -12.44 -4.24
C GLY A 235 -27.31 -12.81 -5.64
N LYS A 236 -27.59 -11.77 -6.43
CA LYS A 236 -27.91 -11.86 -7.86
C LYS A 236 -26.69 -12.31 -8.66
N VAL A 237 -25.49 -11.90 -8.25
CA VAL A 237 -24.25 -12.37 -8.87
C VAL A 237 -23.96 -13.78 -8.37
N LYS A 238 -23.98 -14.77 -9.27
CA LYS A 238 -23.71 -16.18 -8.94
C LYS A 238 -22.24 -16.38 -8.58
N ILE A 239 -21.95 -16.91 -7.40
CA ILE A 239 -20.58 -17.16 -6.94
C ILE A 239 -20.32 -18.67 -6.86
N ALA A 240 -19.28 -19.12 -7.56
CA ALA A 240 -18.79 -20.50 -7.53
C ALA A 240 -17.51 -20.62 -6.67
N ARG A 241 -17.15 -21.86 -6.31
CA ARG A 241 -15.90 -22.18 -5.60
C ARG A 241 -14.71 -22.21 -6.57
N SER A 242 -14.42 -21.06 -7.17
CA SER A 242 -13.38 -20.89 -8.19
C SER A 242 -12.53 -19.66 -7.89
N ASN A 243 -11.52 -19.42 -8.73
CA ASN A 243 -10.84 -18.14 -8.75
C ASN A 243 -11.81 -17.06 -9.25
N ARG A 244 -11.74 -15.88 -8.64
CA ARG A 244 -12.61 -14.75 -8.98
C ARG A 244 -11.96 -13.42 -8.60
N SER A 245 -12.24 -12.37 -9.37
CA SER A 245 -11.86 -11.01 -9.01
C SER A 245 -12.89 -10.38 -8.07
N ILE A 246 -12.39 -9.70 -7.04
CA ILE A 246 -13.13 -8.75 -6.22
C ILE A 246 -12.52 -7.37 -6.43
N TYR A 247 -13.35 -6.33 -6.32
CA TYR A 247 -13.00 -4.97 -6.72
C TYR A 247 -13.10 -4.05 -5.51
N PRO A 248 -11.96 -3.72 -4.89
CA PRO A 248 -11.94 -2.72 -3.83
C PRO A 248 -12.25 -1.34 -4.38
N GLU A 249 -13.20 -0.64 -3.76
CA GLU A 249 -13.46 0.76 -4.09
C GLU A 249 -12.36 1.64 -3.50
N SER A 250 -11.75 2.44 -4.37
CA SER A 250 -10.80 3.48 -3.96
C SER A 250 -11.55 4.55 -3.18
N TRP A 251 -11.08 4.85 -1.97
CA TRP A 251 -11.77 5.80 -1.09
C TRP A 251 -11.23 7.24 -1.22
N THR A 252 -10.07 7.44 -1.85
CA THR A 252 -9.46 8.77 -1.98
C THR A 252 -8.97 9.02 -3.40
N ASN A 253 -8.82 10.30 -3.77
CA ASN A 253 -8.14 10.75 -5.00
C ASN A 253 -6.66 10.31 -5.07
N ARG A 254 -6.16 9.56 -4.08
CA ARG A 254 -4.79 9.02 -3.97
C ARG A 254 -4.73 7.49 -4.02
N GLY A 255 -5.84 6.80 -4.29
CA GLY A 255 -5.84 5.35 -4.51
C GLY A 255 -5.69 4.48 -3.25
N CYS A 256 -6.06 4.98 -2.05
CA CYS A 256 -6.16 4.09 -0.88
C CYS A 256 -7.31 3.10 -1.09
N THR A 257 -7.01 1.80 -1.05
CA THR A 257 -8.00 0.72 -1.09
C THR A 257 -8.24 0.18 0.31
N CYS A 258 -9.51 0.16 0.72
CA CYS A 258 -9.94 -0.35 2.03
C CYS A 258 -11.09 -1.32 1.83
N PRO A 259 -11.07 -2.49 2.49
CA PRO A 259 -10.13 -2.99 3.51
C PRO A 259 -8.82 -3.55 2.96
N ILE A 260 -7.80 -3.68 3.81
CA ILE A 260 -6.49 -4.21 3.44
C ILE A 260 -6.58 -5.73 3.27
N LEU A 261 -6.27 -6.20 2.06
CA LEU A 261 -6.35 -7.61 1.68
C LEU A 261 -4.96 -8.13 1.36
N ASN A 262 -4.37 -8.85 2.32
CA ASN A 262 -3.02 -9.38 2.15
C ASN A 262 -3.05 -10.71 1.37
N PRO A 263 -2.24 -10.86 0.30
CA PRO A 263 -2.06 -12.13 -0.39
C PRO A 263 -1.69 -13.28 0.57
N GLY A 264 -2.08 -14.51 0.23
CA GLY A 264 -1.84 -15.72 1.03
C GLY A 264 -2.84 -15.93 2.18
N THR A 265 -3.50 -14.87 2.64
CA THR A 265 -4.41 -14.94 3.80
C THR A 265 -5.83 -15.35 3.41
N ASP A 266 -6.45 -16.21 4.23
CA ASP A 266 -7.88 -16.54 4.13
C ASP A 266 -8.70 -15.48 4.87
N TYR A 267 -9.72 -14.92 4.22
CA TYR A 267 -10.64 -13.94 4.79
C TYR A 267 -12.09 -14.42 4.75
N LEU A 268 -12.85 -14.01 5.75
CA LEU A 268 -14.29 -13.83 5.63
C LEU A 268 -14.51 -12.47 4.96
N ILE A 269 -15.23 -12.46 3.84
CA ILE A 269 -15.55 -11.26 3.08
C ILE A 269 -17.07 -11.19 2.91
N ALA A 270 -17.69 -10.14 3.42
CA ALA A 270 -19.07 -9.79 3.16
C ALA A 270 -19.15 -8.40 2.55
N GLY A 271 -19.83 -8.26 1.42
CA GLY A 271 -19.82 -7.02 0.64
C GLY A 271 -21.05 -6.84 -0.22
N GLN A 272 -21.01 -5.79 -1.03
CA GLN A 272 -22.04 -5.43 -2.00
C GLN A 272 -21.67 -5.90 -3.40
N GLU A 273 -22.63 -6.07 -4.29
CA GLU A 273 -22.38 -6.49 -5.66
C GLU A 273 -22.94 -5.47 -6.65
N ASP A 274 -22.28 -5.34 -7.80
CA ASP A 274 -22.88 -4.71 -8.97
C ASP A 274 -23.39 -5.81 -9.91
N SER A 275 -24.70 -6.02 -9.89
CA SER A 275 -25.35 -7.05 -10.72
C SER A 275 -25.27 -6.75 -12.21
N ARG A 276 -25.12 -5.49 -12.62
CA ARG A 276 -25.03 -5.10 -14.04
C ARG A 276 -23.68 -5.50 -14.63
N THR A 277 -22.61 -5.32 -13.86
CA THR A 277 -21.24 -5.64 -14.30
C THR A 277 -20.72 -6.97 -13.76
N SER A 278 -21.54 -7.71 -13.01
CA SER A 278 -21.17 -8.98 -12.34
C SER A 278 -19.96 -8.86 -11.40
N LYS A 279 -19.75 -7.67 -10.84
CA LYS A 279 -18.61 -7.36 -9.96
C LYS A 279 -18.98 -7.56 -8.50
N LEU A 280 -18.05 -8.15 -7.75
CA LEU A 280 -18.10 -8.21 -6.29
C LEU A 280 -17.31 -7.03 -5.74
N LEU A 281 -18.00 -6.11 -5.07
CA LEU A 281 -17.40 -4.90 -4.54
C LEU A 281 -16.93 -5.13 -3.10
N VAL A 282 -15.82 -4.50 -2.75
CA VAL A 282 -15.31 -4.45 -1.38
C VAL A 282 -15.02 -3.00 -1.04
N ASN A 283 -15.58 -2.50 0.04
CA ASN A 283 -15.43 -1.10 0.46
C ASN A 283 -15.43 -1.00 1.98
N MET A 284 -15.44 0.22 2.53
CA MET A 284 -15.43 0.42 3.99
C MET A 284 -16.67 -0.11 4.71
N ASN A 285 -17.78 -0.28 4.00
CA ASN A 285 -18.98 -0.90 4.55
C ASN A 285 -18.92 -2.43 4.48
N SER A 286 -17.93 -3.00 3.79
CA SER A 286 -17.75 -4.44 3.71
C SER A 286 -17.11 -4.97 5.00
N LEU A 287 -17.59 -6.12 5.45
CA LEU A 287 -16.96 -6.84 6.57
C LEU A 287 -15.86 -7.73 6.01
N VAL A 288 -14.61 -7.39 6.32
CA VAL A 288 -13.45 -8.19 5.97
C VAL A 288 -12.67 -8.49 7.24
N LYS A 289 -12.55 -9.79 7.55
CA LYS A 289 -11.78 -10.25 8.71
C LYS A 289 -11.00 -11.52 8.36
N PRO A 290 -9.77 -11.67 8.86
CA PRO A 290 -9.05 -12.94 8.74
C PRO A 290 -9.92 -14.10 9.19
N TRP A 291 -9.94 -15.16 8.40
CA TRP A 291 -10.85 -16.28 8.62
C TRP A 291 -10.50 -17.01 9.92
N LYS A 292 -11.49 -17.08 10.83
CA LYS A 292 -11.48 -17.96 12.00
C LYS A 292 -12.69 -18.90 11.94
N ALA A 293 -12.52 -20.15 12.34
CA ALA A 293 -13.59 -21.15 12.24
C ALA A 293 -14.85 -20.75 13.03
N HIS A 294 -14.69 -20.24 14.25
CA HIS A 294 -15.80 -19.73 15.06
C HIS A 294 -16.53 -18.56 14.40
N LEU A 295 -15.79 -17.62 13.80
CA LEU A 295 -16.34 -16.47 13.10
C LEU A 295 -17.20 -16.91 11.91
N GLY A 296 -16.69 -17.86 11.13
CA GLY A 296 -17.44 -18.45 10.01
C GLY A 296 -18.72 -19.16 10.45
N LYS A 297 -18.71 -19.86 11.60
CA LYS A 297 -19.89 -20.48 12.19
C LYS A 297 -20.91 -19.42 12.63
N GLN A 298 -20.46 -18.44 13.41
CA GLN A 298 -21.29 -17.34 13.89
C GLN A 298 -22.00 -16.61 12.74
N VAL A 299 -21.28 -16.24 11.68
CA VAL A 299 -21.87 -15.54 10.53
C VAL A 299 -22.82 -16.46 9.75
N SER A 300 -22.52 -17.75 9.63
CA SER A 300 -23.44 -18.72 9.03
C SER A 300 -24.74 -18.85 9.82
N ASP A 301 -24.68 -18.80 11.15
CA ASP A 301 -25.85 -18.87 12.02
C ASP A 301 -26.67 -17.57 11.92
N ILE A 302 -26.03 -16.40 11.94
CA ILE A 302 -26.68 -15.10 11.71
C ILE A 302 -27.44 -15.09 10.37
N LEU A 303 -26.80 -15.56 9.30
CA LEU A 303 -27.41 -15.61 7.96
C LEU A 303 -28.62 -16.55 7.88
N ARG A 304 -28.64 -17.63 8.68
CA ARG A 304 -29.72 -18.63 8.67
C ARG A 304 -30.90 -18.21 9.54
N THR A 305 -30.65 -17.62 10.71
CA THR A 305 -31.69 -17.43 11.73
C THR A 305 -31.78 -16.00 12.28
N GLY A 306 -30.75 -15.18 12.08
CA GLY A 306 -30.62 -13.86 12.71
C GLY A 306 -31.19 -12.68 11.91
N CYS A 307 -31.26 -12.79 10.57
CA CYS A 307 -31.75 -11.72 9.70
C CYS A 307 -33.21 -11.96 9.26
N LYS A 308 -34.10 -12.14 10.23
CA LYS A 308 -35.55 -12.22 9.99
C LYS A 308 -36.17 -10.84 9.92
#